data_AF-A0A434DRX7-F1
#
_entry.id   AF-A0A434DRX7-F1
#
_cell.length_a   1.000
_cell.length_b   1.000
_cell.length_c   1.000
_cell.angle_alpha   90.00
_cell.angle_beta   90.00
_cell.angle_gamma   90.00
#
_symmetry.space_group_name_H-M   'P 1'
#
loop_
_entity.id
_entity.type
_entity.pdbx_description
1 polymer ?
#
loop_
_entity_poly.entity_id
_entity_poly.type
_entity_poly.pdbx_seq_one_letter_code
_entity_poly.pdbx_strand_id
1 'polypeptide(L)'
;MPRHSALFVLTAALAASVSLPAHADMMFNRVASFAVAGNLPADVEKTTPTSSEIIAASEDGMTLVYSDSPLGAVGFIDITDPKAPKAGGIVKIDGEPTSVVVIGGKVLAGINTSESKAKPSGNLTVID
;
A
#
# COMPACT_ATOMS: atom_id res chain seq x y z
N MET A 1 2.12 34.64 -52.00
CA MET A 1 1.75 34.97 -50.61
C MET A 1 1.16 33.75 -49.83
N PRO A 2 1.83 32.58 -49.70
CA PRO A 2 1.28 31.46 -48.91
C PRO A 2 1.86 31.30 -47.48
N ARG A 3 2.98 31.97 -47.15
CA ARG A 3 3.69 31.75 -45.87
C ARG A 3 2.91 32.18 -44.63
N HIS A 4 2.05 33.20 -44.74
CA HIS A 4 1.26 33.65 -43.59
C HIS A 4 0.10 32.70 -43.28
N SER A 5 -0.57 32.14 -44.30
CA SER A 5 -1.66 31.18 -44.13
C SER A 5 -1.20 29.89 -43.46
N ALA A 6 -0.03 29.36 -43.86
CA ALA A 6 0.54 28.18 -43.21
C ALA A 6 0.89 28.42 -41.73
N LEU A 7 1.41 29.60 -41.41
CA LEU A 7 1.74 29.99 -40.04
C LEU A 7 0.47 30.14 -39.18
N PHE A 8 -0.59 30.74 -39.73
CA PHE A 8 -1.88 30.85 -39.03
C PHE A 8 -2.52 29.49 -38.74
N VAL A 9 -2.49 28.57 -39.71
CA VAL A 9 -3.00 27.21 -39.52
C VAL A 9 -2.19 26.47 -38.45
N LEU A 10 -0.86 26.59 -38.47
CA LEU A 10 -0.01 25.94 -37.47
C LEU A 10 -0.25 26.48 -36.06
N THR A 11 -0.39 27.81 -35.92
CA THR A 11 -0.69 28.44 -34.63
C THR A 11 -2.07 28.04 -34.11
N ALA A 12 -3.08 27.96 -34.99
CA ALA A 12 -4.42 27.51 -34.62
C ALA A 12 -4.43 26.03 -34.20
N ALA A 13 -3.69 25.17 -34.90
CA ALA A 13 -3.56 23.76 -34.54
C ALA A 13 -2.85 23.58 -33.18
N LEU A 14 -1.80 24.36 -32.91
CA LEU A 14 -1.09 24.31 -31.64
C LEU A 14 -1.97 24.83 -30.49
N ALA A 15 -2.71 25.93 -30.68
CA ALA A 15 -3.65 26.45 -29.69
C ALA A 15 -4.79 25.46 -29.39
N ALA A 16 -5.32 24.77 -30.41
CA ALA A 16 -6.32 23.73 -30.21
C ALA A 16 -5.76 22.51 -29.45
N SER A 17 -4.50 22.12 -29.69
CA SER A 17 -3.88 20.96 -29.04
C SER A 17 -3.74 21.08 -27.52
N VAL A 18 -3.64 22.32 -27.00
CA VAL A 18 -3.54 22.61 -25.55
C VAL A 18 -4.87 22.99 -24.91
N SER A 19 -5.96 23.06 -25.69
CA SER A 19 -7.29 23.46 -25.21
C SER A 19 -8.09 22.32 -24.57
N LEU A 20 -7.60 21.08 -24.69
CA LEU A 20 -8.18 19.93 -24.01
C LEU A 20 -7.87 20.05 -22.51
N PRO A 21 -8.87 20.01 -21.62
CA PRO A 21 -8.61 19.95 -20.20
C PRO A 21 -7.78 18.70 -19.91
N ALA A 22 -6.69 18.86 -19.17
CA ALA A 22 -6.01 17.71 -18.60
C ALA A 22 -7.00 17.04 -17.64
N HIS A 23 -7.52 15.88 -18.03
CA HIS A 23 -8.22 14.98 -17.11
C HIS A 23 -7.16 14.40 -16.17
N ALA A 24 -6.76 15.19 -15.18
CA ALA A 24 -6.05 14.66 -14.04
C ALA A 24 -7.00 13.69 -13.34
N ASP A 25 -6.61 12.43 -13.27
CA ASP A 25 -7.29 11.47 -12.41
C ASP A 25 -7.35 12.02 -10.98
N MET A 26 -8.38 11.61 -10.24
CA MET A 26 -8.48 11.96 -8.83
C MET A 26 -7.19 11.53 -8.12
N MET A 27 -6.62 12.39 -7.28
CA MET A 27 -5.38 12.10 -6.50
C MET A 27 -5.47 10.76 -5.75
N PHE A 28 -6.69 10.31 -5.46
CA PHE A 28 -6.99 8.96 -4.99
C PHE A 28 -8.02 8.28 -5.90
N ASN A 29 -7.63 7.15 -6.49
CA ASN A 29 -8.50 6.26 -7.23
C ASN A 29 -8.75 5.00 -6.41
N ARG A 30 -9.99 4.79 -5.94
CA ARG A 30 -10.35 3.52 -5.29
C ARG A 30 -10.42 2.42 -6.35
N VAL A 31 -9.51 1.44 -6.28
CA VAL A 31 -9.47 0.32 -7.22
C VAL A 31 -10.21 -0.91 -6.69
N ALA A 32 -9.91 -1.32 -5.46
CA ALA A 32 -10.52 -2.47 -4.79
C ALA A 32 -10.49 -2.28 -3.26
N SER A 33 -11.15 -3.18 -2.54
CA SER A 33 -11.07 -3.31 -1.09
C SER A 33 -10.81 -4.76 -0.72
N PHE A 34 -9.95 -4.99 0.27
CA PHE A 34 -9.71 -6.30 0.87
C PHE A 34 -10.09 -6.25 2.35
N ALA A 35 -10.89 -7.21 2.82
CA ALA A 35 -11.25 -7.29 4.23
C ALA A 35 -10.11 -7.99 5.00
N VAL A 36 -9.50 -7.32 5.98
CA VAL A 36 -8.32 -7.82 6.73
C VAL A 36 -8.57 -9.21 7.34
N ALA A 37 -9.78 -9.46 7.87
CA ALA A 37 -10.18 -10.77 8.37
C ALA A 37 -10.13 -11.91 7.32
N GLY A 38 -10.14 -11.57 6.03
CA GLY A 38 -9.91 -12.51 4.93
C GLY A 38 -8.47 -12.98 4.80
N ASN A 39 -7.53 -12.37 5.52
CA ASN A 39 -6.12 -12.79 5.59
C ASN A 39 -5.80 -13.63 6.84
N LEU A 40 -6.79 -13.86 7.72
CA LEU A 40 -6.62 -14.74 8.88
C LEU A 40 -6.34 -16.17 8.39
N PRO A 41 -5.42 -16.91 9.04
CA PRO A 41 -5.23 -18.33 8.80
C PRO A 41 -6.55 -19.11 8.91
N ALA A 42 -6.70 -20.17 8.12
CA ALA A 42 -7.96 -20.91 8.02
C ALA A 42 -8.41 -21.57 9.33
N ASP A 43 -7.49 -21.82 10.25
CA ASP A 43 -7.70 -22.37 11.59
C ASP A 43 -8.00 -21.31 12.66
N VAL A 44 -7.97 -20.02 12.29
CA VAL A 44 -8.30 -18.91 13.19
C VAL A 44 -9.74 -18.46 12.98
N GLU A 45 -10.47 -18.28 14.09
CA GLU A 45 -11.85 -17.79 14.07
C GLU A 45 -11.94 -16.43 13.38
N LYS A 46 -12.93 -16.25 12.50
CA LYS A 46 -13.12 -15.00 11.73
C LYS A 46 -13.48 -13.78 12.60
N THR A 47 -13.87 -14.02 13.85
CA THR A 47 -14.17 -12.99 14.84
C THR A 47 -12.93 -12.56 15.65
N THR A 48 -11.78 -13.20 15.42
CA THR A 48 -10.50 -12.82 16.03
C THR A 48 -10.19 -11.36 15.69
N PRO A 49 -9.85 -10.52 16.69
CA PRO A 49 -9.43 -9.15 16.44
C PRO A 49 -8.23 -9.08 15.50
N THR A 50 -8.34 -8.25 14.47
CA THR A 50 -7.32 -8.00 13.44
C THR A 50 -7.56 -6.61 12.87
N SER A 51 -6.48 -5.89 12.56
CA SER A 51 -6.56 -4.55 11.97
C SER A 51 -5.33 -4.28 11.12
N SER A 52 -5.54 -3.83 9.88
CA SER A 52 -4.44 -3.25 9.10
C SER A 52 -4.20 -1.81 9.54
N GLU A 53 -2.98 -1.49 9.96
CA GLU A 53 -2.64 -0.14 10.43
C GLU A 53 -1.66 0.55 9.48
N ILE A 54 -0.35 0.48 9.74
CA ILE A 54 0.67 1.03 8.83
C ILE A 54 0.87 0.06 7.68
N ILE A 55 0.91 0.59 6.45
CA ILE A 55 1.05 -0.19 5.22
C ILE A 55 2.23 0.31 4.38
N ALA A 56 2.94 -0.61 3.75
CA ALA A 56 4.00 -0.35 2.79
C ALA A 56 3.78 -1.22 1.54
N ALA A 57 4.18 -0.72 0.38
CA ALA A 57 4.27 -1.54 -0.82
C ALA A 57 5.67 -2.15 -0.91
N SER A 58 5.72 -3.36 -1.45
CA SER A 58 6.96 -3.97 -1.95
C SER A 58 7.59 -3.15 -3.07
N GLU A 59 8.89 -3.35 -3.31
CA GLU A 59 9.65 -2.58 -4.30
C GLU A 59 9.14 -2.77 -5.73
N ASP A 60 8.56 -3.93 -6.06
CA ASP A 60 7.92 -4.19 -7.35
C ASP A 60 6.47 -3.70 -7.44
N GLY A 61 5.90 -3.22 -6.32
CA GLY A 61 4.53 -2.73 -6.21
C GLY A 61 3.45 -3.81 -6.28
N MET A 62 3.81 -5.10 -6.26
CA MET A 62 2.86 -6.21 -6.45
C MET A 62 2.35 -6.82 -5.14
N THR A 63 2.98 -6.48 -4.01
CA THR A 63 2.55 -6.89 -2.66
C THR A 63 2.40 -5.68 -1.75
N LEU A 64 1.32 -5.65 -0.97
CA LEU A 64 1.18 -4.76 0.18
C LEU A 64 1.50 -5.50 1.47
N VAL A 65 2.20 -4.83 2.37
CA VAL A 65 2.58 -5.33 3.70
C VAL A 65 2.02 -4.40 4.75
N TYR A 66 1.36 -4.91 5.78
CA TYR A 66 0.78 -4.09 6.85
C TYR A 66 1.10 -4.62 8.25
N SER A 67 1.17 -3.71 9.23
CA SER A 67 1.19 -4.06 10.65
C SER A 67 -0.23 -4.38 11.15
N ASP A 68 -0.33 -5.38 12.03
CA ASP A 68 -1.55 -5.76 12.72
C ASP A 68 -1.28 -5.92 14.22
N SER A 69 -1.41 -4.81 14.95
CA SER A 69 -1.26 -4.76 16.41
C SER A 69 -2.25 -5.69 17.13
N PRO A 70 -3.58 -5.65 16.84
CA PRO A 70 -4.55 -6.52 17.51
C PRO A 70 -4.25 -8.02 17.35
N LEU A 71 -3.76 -8.43 16.19
CA LEU A 71 -3.39 -9.81 15.92
C LEU A 71 -1.96 -10.15 16.37
N GLY A 72 -1.09 -9.15 16.63
CA GLY A 72 0.34 -9.37 16.85
C GLY A 72 1.02 -9.97 15.62
N ALA A 73 0.79 -9.39 14.44
CA ALA A 73 1.25 -9.95 13.18
C ALA A 73 1.61 -8.88 12.14
N VAL A 74 2.36 -9.31 11.12
CA VAL A 74 2.53 -8.57 9.87
C VAL A 74 1.78 -9.33 8.78
N GLY A 75 0.89 -8.65 8.06
CA GLY A 75 0.10 -9.24 6.99
C GLY A 75 0.57 -8.84 5.61
N PHE A 76 0.32 -9.71 4.64
CA PHE A 76 0.72 -9.57 3.25
C PHE A 76 -0.52 -9.71 2.35
N ILE A 77 -0.62 -8.87 1.32
CA ILE A 77 -1.69 -8.90 0.32
C ILE A 77 -1.06 -8.86 -1.07
N ASP A 78 -1.35 -9.87 -1.88
CA ASP A 78 -0.99 -9.88 -3.30
C ASP A 78 -1.94 -8.95 -4.06
N ILE A 79 -1.34 -7.96 -4.74
CA ILE A 79 -2.01 -6.98 -5.60
C ILE A 79 -1.47 -7.01 -7.04
N THR A 80 -0.90 -8.15 -7.48
CA THR A 80 -0.49 -8.37 -8.88
C THR A 80 -1.63 -8.06 -9.86
N ASP A 81 -2.86 -8.39 -9.48
CA ASP A 81 -4.07 -7.78 -10.04
C ASP A 81 -4.69 -6.81 -9.00
N PRO A 82 -4.51 -5.49 -9.15
CA PRO A 82 -5.00 -4.52 -8.17
C PRO A 82 -6.53 -4.44 -8.13
N LYS A 83 -7.24 -4.97 -9.12
CA LYS A 83 -8.71 -5.06 -9.14
C LYS A 83 -9.22 -6.30 -8.39
N ALA A 84 -8.36 -7.27 -8.10
CA ALA A 84 -8.70 -8.48 -7.36
C ALA A 84 -7.60 -8.86 -6.33
N PRO A 85 -7.40 -8.05 -5.28
CA PRO A 85 -6.42 -8.35 -4.23
C PRO A 85 -6.65 -9.71 -3.57
N LYS A 86 -5.58 -10.40 -3.21
CA LYS A 86 -5.63 -11.74 -2.62
C LYS A 86 -4.86 -11.79 -1.30
N ALA A 87 -5.31 -12.67 -0.41
CA ALA A 87 -4.61 -12.96 0.83
C ALA A 87 -3.19 -13.46 0.51
N GLY A 88 -2.17 -12.78 1.03
CA GLY A 88 -0.78 -13.22 1.02
C GLY A 88 -0.38 -13.94 2.32
N GLY A 89 -1.29 -13.99 3.29
CA GLY A 89 -1.05 -14.60 4.59
C GLY A 89 -0.45 -13.62 5.60
N ILE A 90 -0.04 -14.16 6.76
CA ILE A 90 0.52 -13.39 7.87
C ILE A 90 1.80 -14.04 8.39
N VAL A 91 2.62 -13.22 9.04
CA VAL A 91 3.72 -13.66 9.90
C VAL A 91 3.42 -13.19 11.32
N LYS A 92 3.33 -14.13 12.26
CA LYS A 92 3.15 -13.81 13.68
C LYS A 92 4.42 -13.24 14.26
N ILE A 93 4.27 -12.25 15.14
CA ILE A 93 5.37 -11.55 15.78
C ILE A 93 5.19 -11.60 17.30
N ASP A 94 6.28 -11.80 18.03
CA ASP A 94 6.28 -11.68 19.48
C ASP A 94 6.30 -10.20 19.88
N GLY A 95 5.12 -9.65 20.15
CA GLY A 95 4.90 -8.26 20.52
C GLY A 95 3.88 -7.59 19.62
N GLU A 96 3.85 -6.27 19.66
CA GLU A 96 2.90 -5.45 18.91
C GLU A 96 3.60 -4.74 17.74
N PRO A 97 3.36 -5.16 16.48
CA PRO A 97 3.86 -4.43 15.32
C PRO A 97 3.19 -3.06 15.21
N THR A 98 3.99 -1.99 15.14
CA THR A 98 3.49 -0.60 15.09
C THR A 98 3.83 0.11 13.79
N SER A 99 4.79 -0.43 13.03
CA SER A 99 5.23 0.12 11.74
C SER A 99 5.82 -0.98 10.87
N VAL A 100 5.73 -0.79 9.55
CA VAL A 100 6.40 -1.64 8.55
C VAL A 100 6.99 -0.76 7.44
N VAL A 101 8.12 -1.19 6.89
CA VAL A 101 8.70 -0.68 5.64
C VAL A 101 9.30 -1.86 4.87
N VAL A 102 9.33 -1.77 3.53
CA VAL A 102 9.98 -2.76 2.67
C VAL A 102 11.27 -2.16 2.10
N ILE A 103 12.38 -2.88 2.20
CA ILE A 103 13.67 -2.49 1.62
C ILE A 103 14.53 -3.72 1.33
N GLY A 104 15.12 -3.76 0.13
CA GLY A 104 16.04 -4.83 -0.29
C GLY A 104 15.39 -6.22 -0.23
N GLY A 105 14.11 -6.30 -0.62
CA GLY A 105 13.32 -7.54 -0.56
C GLY A 105 12.90 -7.99 0.85
N LYS A 106 13.16 -7.20 1.91
CA LYS A 106 12.81 -7.55 3.29
C LYS A 106 11.79 -6.60 3.88
N VAL A 107 11.00 -7.08 4.83
CA VAL A 107 10.14 -6.23 5.66
C VAL A 107 10.88 -5.92 6.95
N LEU A 108 10.97 -4.63 7.29
CA LEU A 108 11.42 -4.17 8.60
C LEU A 108 10.20 -3.72 9.38
N ALA A 109 9.96 -4.36 10.53
CA ALA A 109 8.82 -4.07 11.40
C ALA A 109 9.30 -3.52 12.75
N GLY A 110 8.79 -2.35 13.14
CA GLY A 110 9.02 -1.79 14.47
C GLY A 110 8.06 -2.41 15.47
N ILE A 111 8.59 -3.13 16.46
CA ILE A 111 7.79 -3.90 17.42
C ILE A 111 7.84 -3.23 18.79
N ASN A 112 6.66 -2.95 19.34
CA ASN A 112 6.50 -2.58 20.73
C ASN A 112 6.48 -3.84 21.61
N THR A 113 7.40 -3.90 22.56
CA THR A 113 7.51 -4.99 23.55
C THR A 113 7.32 -4.48 24.97
N SER A 114 6.86 -3.23 25.12
CA SER A 114 6.79 -2.53 26.40
C SER A 114 5.84 -3.23 27.37
N GLU A 115 6.25 -3.41 28.63
CA GLU A 115 5.34 -3.83 29.70
C GLU A 115 4.28 -2.77 29.99
N SER A 116 4.66 -1.48 29.86
CA SER A 116 3.79 -0.33 30.12
C SER A 116 4.36 0.93 29.48
N LYS A 117 3.54 1.99 29.43
CA LYS A 117 3.97 3.32 28.96
C LYS A 117 5.13 3.92 29.76
N ALA A 118 5.30 3.50 31.03
CA ALA A 118 6.39 3.98 31.90
C ALA A 118 7.68 3.14 31.78
N LYS A 119 7.62 1.99 31.11
CA LYS A 119 8.75 1.08 30.87
C LYS A 119 8.80 0.72 29.37
N PRO A 120 9.19 1.67 28.51
CA PRO A 120 9.19 1.44 27.07
C PRO A 120 10.27 0.43 26.68
N SER A 121 9.93 -0.46 25.77
CA SER A 121 10.88 -1.36 25.10
C SER A 121 10.37 -1.72 23.70
N GLY A 122 11.30 -2.11 22.83
CA GLY A 122 10.97 -2.55 21.49
C GLY A 122 12.17 -3.12 20.75
N ASN A 123 11.90 -3.64 19.57
CA ASN A 123 12.94 -4.12 18.66
C ASN A 123 12.57 -3.78 17.20
N LEU A 124 13.54 -3.97 16.31
CA LEU A 124 13.32 -4.02 14.88
C LEU A 124 13.38 -5.48 14.45
N THR A 125 12.26 -6.00 13.95
CA THR A 125 12.18 -7.36 13.40
C THR A 125 12.35 -7.32 11.89
N VAL A 126 13.14 -8.24 11.36
CA VAL A 126 13.35 -8.42 9.91
C VAL A 126 12.61 -9.68 9.47
N ILE A 127 11.79 -9.55 8.43
CA ILE A 127 11.06 -10.67 7.81
C ILE A 127 11.56 -10.80 6.37
N ASP A 128 11.88 -12.04 5.97
CA ASP A 128 12.46 -12.43 4.68
C ASP A 128 11.52 -13.38 3.94
#